data_AF-A0A484FEZ8-F1
#
_entry.id   AF-A0A484FEZ8-F1
#
_cell.length_a   1.000
_cell.length_b   1.000
_cell.length_c   1.000
_cell.angle_alpha   90.00
_cell.angle_beta   90.00
_cell.angle_gamma   90.00
#
_symmetry.space_group_name_H-M   'P 1'
#
loop_
_entity.id
_entity.type
_entity.pdbx_description
1 polymer ?
#
loop_
_entity_poly.entity_id
_entity_poly.type
_entity_poly.pdbx_seq_one_letter_code
_entity_poly.pdbx_strand_id
1 'polypeptide(L)'
;MFRPRMLRALPRTLQPVRTPRRTLFSRQRSSPARPVERFNLGQLSEARTEYDRDRTYFLAAGAIAGIVSFVYTANKLRKALAVEKKRKAAAEGSEPPASEDHRSGIQLDASVPSETFTTEAGSKRKVVIHDEEGRELVPTGNKTVPNFPRTIAISPSNSSRDPEAAAQAPIAASVQDKDGVDYTLVGLGIRTVSFLSIQVYMVGYYVATQDVAKLQHYLTKKINPIATTLVPSERDELRQQLVDPVEGEQLWTTLLQEVGCRSAFRIVPVRDTDFPHLRDGFVRAITHRSSADKEAFGDDAFGESMKEFKRLFSRGKVPKSRELLLTRDEKGLLEVIFDDGRSFGRQSCGKVDDERVSRLLWLNWLAGSKVASEAARTSIIDGVMEFVERPVGTVAAQVV
;
A
#
# COMPACT_ATOMS: atom_id res chain seq x y z
N MET A 1 105.32 22.52 46.91
CA MET A 1 106.58 21.93 47.43
C MET A 1 106.47 20.42 47.32
N PHE A 2 107.60 19.77 46.98
CA PHE A 2 107.81 18.33 46.71
C PHE A 2 107.49 17.78 45.32
N ARG A 3 108.42 16.94 44.88
CA ARG A 3 108.93 16.65 43.53
C ARG A 3 108.21 15.48 42.83
N PRO A 4 108.40 15.33 41.50
CA PRO A 4 107.78 14.31 40.66
C PRO A 4 108.61 13.03 40.56
N ARG A 5 108.06 11.97 39.94
CA ARG A 5 108.87 10.89 39.34
C ARG A 5 108.13 10.18 38.19
N MET A 6 108.74 10.28 37.01
CA MET A 6 108.53 9.38 35.86
C MET A 6 109.33 8.09 36.03
N LEU A 7 108.96 7.03 35.29
CA LEU A 7 109.77 6.07 34.49
C LEU A 7 108.84 4.89 34.07
N ARG A 8 108.57 4.64 32.76
CA ARG A 8 109.25 3.71 31.81
C ARG A 8 109.28 2.24 32.32
N ALA A 9 109.04 1.14 31.60
CA ALA A 9 108.99 0.81 30.16
C ALA A 9 108.23 -0.55 29.91
N LEU A 10 107.99 -0.83 28.61
CA LEU A 10 107.42 -1.99 27.85
C LEU A 10 108.00 -3.41 28.17
N PRO A 11 107.51 -4.59 27.66
CA PRO A 11 106.92 -4.82 26.32
C PRO A 11 105.85 -5.93 26.06
N ARG A 12 105.15 -5.74 24.93
CA ARG A 12 104.76 -6.67 23.84
C ARG A 12 104.87 -8.19 24.10
N THR A 13 103.75 -8.91 23.97
CA THR A 13 103.71 -10.26 23.40
C THR A 13 102.47 -10.47 22.54
N LEU A 14 102.67 -11.28 21.49
CA LEU A 14 101.83 -11.48 20.31
C LEU A 14 100.69 -12.48 20.54
N GLN A 15 99.70 -12.42 19.63
CA GLN A 15 98.47 -13.22 19.55
C GLN A 15 98.69 -14.75 19.62
N PRO A 16 97.59 -15.54 19.75
CA PRO A 16 97.03 -16.08 18.51
C PRO A 16 95.50 -16.04 18.44
N VAL A 17 95.02 -15.69 17.23
CA VAL A 17 93.67 -15.99 16.76
C VAL A 17 93.47 -17.51 16.76
N ARG A 18 92.50 -17.98 17.54
CA ARG A 18 91.98 -19.35 17.46
C ARG A 18 90.50 -19.30 17.17
N THR A 19 90.13 -19.68 15.95
CA THR A 19 88.80 -20.18 15.63
C THR A 19 88.73 -21.67 16.02
N PRO A 20 87.70 -22.07 16.77
CA PRO A 20 87.17 -23.43 16.63
C PRO A 20 85.66 -23.37 16.38
N ARG A 21 85.25 -23.90 15.22
CA ARG A 21 84.54 -25.19 15.07
C ARG A 21 83.13 -25.20 15.67
N ARG A 22 82.16 -25.22 14.74
CA ARG A 22 80.78 -25.70 14.93
C ARG A 22 80.80 -26.98 15.77
N THR A 23 80.30 -26.85 17.00
CA THR A 23 79.83 -27.97 17.81
C THR A 23 78.31 -27.97 17.72
N LEU A 24 77.78 -28.98 17.05
CA LEU A 24 76.39 -29.39 17.16
C LEU A 24 76.16 -29.83 18.62
N PHE A 25 75.01 -29.48 19.18
CA PHE A 25 74.58 -29.70 20.58
C PHE A 25 75.07 -28.68 21.62
N SER A 26 74.60 -27.44 21.51
CA SER A 26 74.41 -26.57 22.68
C SER A 26 72.96 -26.68 23.14
N ARG A 27 72.76 -27.29 24.32
CA ARG A 27 71.49 -27.29 25.04
C ARG A 27 71.25 -25.86 25.51
N GLN A 28 70.45 -25.11 24.75
CA GLN A 28 70.11 -23.73 25.07
C GLN A 28 69.38 -23.72 26.41
N ARG A 29 70.07 -23.23 27.44
CA ARG A 29 69.51 -22.96 28.77
C ARG A 29 68.31 -22.03 28.58
N SER A 30 67.14 -22.50 28.96
CA SER A 30 65.92 -21.70 29.09
C SER A 30 66.13 -20.67 30.21
N SER A 31 66.34 -19.41 29.84
CA SER A 31 66.15 -18.29 30.78
C SER A 31 64.65 -18.07 30.99
N PRO A 32 64.17 -17.94 32.25
CA PRO A 32 62.80 -17.57 32.52
C PRO A 32 62.63 -16.04 32.44
N ALA A 33 61.43 -15.61 32.06
CA ALA A 33 60.90 -14.25 32.20
C ALA A 33 61.14 -13.24 31.05
N ARG A 34 60.45 -13.46 29.93
CA ARG A 34 59.62 -12.41 29.29
C ARG A 34 58.23 -13.00 28.99
N PRO A 35 57.13 -12.54 29.65
CA PRO A 35 55.79 -13.08 29.43
C PRO A 35 55.26 -12.86 28.00
N VAL A 36 55.86 -11.93 27.26
CA VAL A 36 55.45 -11.53 25.91
C VAL A 36 55.97 -12.44 24.80
N GLU A 37 56.88 -13.37 25.08
CA GLU A 37 57.37 -14.36 24.10
C GLU A 37 56.57 -15.68 24.12
N ARG A 38 55.58 -15.83 25.00
CA ARG A 38 54.75 -17.05 25.10
C ARG A 38 53.48 -17.04 24.28
N PHE A 39 53.09 -15.90 23.71
CA PHE A 39 51.96 -15.83 22.81
C PHE A 39 52.47 -15.74 21.37
N ASN A 40 52.53 -16.89 20.70
CA ASN A 40 52.80 -16.96 19.27
C ASN A 40 51.62 -16.31 18.53
N LEU A 41 51.70 -14.99 18.32
CA LEU A 41 50.63 -14.20 17.69
C LEU A 41 50.27 -14.73 16.30
N GLY A 42 51.25 -15.27 15.56
CA GLY A 42 51.03 -15.93 14.26
C GLY A 42 50.12 -17.17 14.36
N GLN A 43 50.38 -18.06 15.33
CA GLN A 43 49.54 -19.26 15.53
C GLN A 43 48.13 -18.88 15.97
N LEU A 44 47.97 -17.86 16.82
CA LEU A 44 46.65 -17.38 17.23
C LEU A 44 45.89 -16.71 16.06
N SER A 45 46.58 -15.98 15.18
CA SER A 45 45.95 -15.40 13.99
C SER A 45 45.57 -16.47 12.97
N GLU A 46 46.39 -17.50 12.79
CA GLU A 46 46.10 -18.62 11.89
C GLU A 46 44.90 -19.43 12.40
N ALA A 47 44.89 -19.79 13.69
CA ALA A 47 43.78 -20.50 14.31
C ALA A 47 42.46 -19.72 14.23
N ARG A 48 42.51 -18.39 14.37
CA ARG A 48 41.32 -17.53 14.20
C ARG A 48 40.83 -17.51 12.75
N THR A 49 41.74 -17.40 11.80
CA THR A 49 41.40 -17.37 10.36
C THR A 49 40.81 -18.72 9.92
N GLU A 50 41.36 -19.82 10.42
CA GLU A 50 40.86 -21.17 10.19
C GLU A 50 39.46 -21.35 10.79
N TYR A 51 39.25 -20.91 12.03
CA TYR A 51 37.94 -20.92 12.67
C TYR A 51 36.89 -20.09 11.91
N ASP A 52 37.23 -18.87 11.48
CA ASP A 52 36.31 -18.00 10.73
C ASP A 52 35.97 -18.60 9.35
N ARG A 53 36.94 -19.28 8.72
CA ARG A 53 36.73 -19.99 7.45
C ARG A 53 35.81 -21.19 7.64
N ASP A 54 36.07 -22.04 8.63
CA ASP A 54 35.26 -23.23 8.92
C ASP A 54 33.83 -22.86 9.31
N ARG A 55 33.67 -21.82 10.15
CA ARG A 55 32.36 -21.27 10.49
C ARG A 55 31.60 -20.80 9.26
N THR A 56 32.29 -20.14 8.32
CA THR A 56 31.66 -19.68 7.07
C THR A 56 31.22 -20.86 6.20
N TYR A 57 32.04 -21.92 6.10
CA TYR A 57 31.66 -23.14 5.39
C TYR A 57 30.47 -23.86 6.04
N PHE A 58 30.43 -23.96 7.37
CA PHE A 58 29.29 -24.55 8.07
C PHE A 58 27.99 -23.75 7.88
N LEU A 59 28.06 -22.42 7.94
CA LEU A 59 26.90 -21.56 7.69
C LEU A 59 26.43 -21.65 6.23
N ALA A 60 27.36 -21.68 5.27
CA ALA A 60 27.04 -21.83 3.85
C ALA A 60 26.43 -23.21 3.56
N ALA A 61 26.99 -24.29 4.11
CA ALA A 61 26.43 -25.64 3.98
C ALA A 61 25.03 -25.73 4.58
N GLY A 62 24.80 -25.12 5.75
CA GLY A 62 23.46 -25.03 6.37
C GLY A 62 22.46 -24.26 5.50
N ALA A 63 22.86 -23.14 4.91
CA ALA A 63 22.02 -22.37 4.00
C ALA A 63 21.66 -23.16 2.73
N ILE A 64 22.63 -23.86 2.12
CA ILE A 64 22.40 -24.71 0.94
C ILE A 64 21.45 -25.86 1.29
N ALA A 65 21.66 -26.55 2.42
CA ALA A 65 20.78 -27.61 2.88
C ALA A 65 19.35 -27.12 3.12
N GLY A 66 19.19 -25.91 3.68
CA GLY A 66 17.89 -25.26 3.86
C GLY A 66 17.18 -24.99 2.53
N ILE A 67 17.90 -24.46 1.54
CA ILE A 67 17.36 -24.20 0.20
C ILE A 67 16.92 -25.52 -0.47
N VAL A 68 17.75 -26.57 -0.40
CA VAL A 68 17.42 -27.88 -0.97
C VAL A 68 16.18 -28.49 -0.31
N SER A 69 16.07 -28.39 1.03
CA SER A 69 14.89 -28.84 1.77
C SER A 69 13.62 -28.08 1.36
N PHE A 70 13.71 -26.77 1.16
CA PHE A 70 12.59 -25.94 0.71
C PHE A 70 12.14 -26.30 -0.71
N VAL A 71 13.09 -26.47 -1.64
CA VAL A 71 12.78 -26.89 -3.02
C VAL A 71 12.15 -28.29 -3.05
N TYR A 72 12.65 -29.21 -2.24
CA TYR A 72 12.10 -30.57 -2.15
C TYR A 72 10.67 -30.57 -1.61
N THR A 73 10.41 -29.85 -0.52
CA THR A 73 9.08 -29.74 0.09
C THR A 73 8.09 -29.04 -0.83
N ALA A 74 8.50 -27.96 -1.52
CA ALA A 74 7.69 -27.28 -2.51
C ALA A 74 7.32 -28.19 -3.69
N ASN A 75 8.27 -28.98 -4.21
CA ASN A 75 8.01 -29.94 -5.27
C ASN A 75 7.07 -31.08 -4.83
N LYS A 76 7.23 -31.57 -3.59
CA LYS A 76 6.34 -32.59 -3.02
C LYS A 76 4.92 -32.06 -2.86
N LEU A 77 4.77 -30.82 -2.40
CA LEU A 77 3.47 -30.15 -2.28
C LEU A 77 2.82 -29.93 -3.64
N ARG A 78 3.58 -29.47 -4.64
CA ARG A 78 3.09 -29.32 -6.03
C ARG A 78 2.58 -30.65 -6.60
N LYS A 79 3.30 -31.76 -6.37
CA LYS A 79 2.86 -33.09 -6.80
C LYS A 79 1.59 -33.55 -6.06
N ALA A 80 1.48 -33.31 -4.77
CA ALA A 80 0.29 -33.66 -3.99
C ALA A 80 -0.95 -32.90 -4.50
N LEU A 81 -0.83 -31.60 -4.72
CA LEU A 81 -1.91 -30.76 -5.27
C LEU A 81 -2.32 -31.19 -6.69
N ALA A 82 -1.37 -31.59 -7.53
CA ALA A 82 -1.67 -32.10 -8.87
C ALA A 82 -2.44 -33.43 -8.84
N VAL A 83 -2.14 -34.33 -7.89
CA VAL A 83 -2.88 -35.58 -7.70
C VAL A 83 -4.29 -35.30 -7.19
N GLU A 84 -4.45 -34.35 -6.27
CA GLU A 84 -5.75 -33.93 -5.76
C GLU A 84 -6.61 -33.31 -6.87
N LYS A 85 -6.02 -32.45 -7.72
CA LYS A 85 -6.69 -31.88 -8.89
C LYS A 85 -7.13 -32.97 -9.89
N LYS A 86 -6.31 -34.00 -10.14
CA LYS A 86 -6.68 -35.15 -10.97
C LYS A 86 -7.82 -35.99 -10.36
N ARG A 87 -7.82 -36.18 -9.03
CA ARG A 87 -8.90 -36.89 -8.33
C ARG A 87 -10.22 -36.11 -8.39
N LYS A 88 -10.19 -34.78 -8.24
CA LYS A 88 -11.36 -33.91 -8.38
C LYS A 88 -11.89 -33.92 -9.82
N ALA A 89 -11.02 -33.80 -10.84
CA ALA A 89 -11.42 -33.88 -12.24
C ALA A 89 -12.04 -35.24 -12.63
N ALA A 90 -11.54 -36.35 -12.07
CA ALA A 90 -12.11 -37.68 -12.29
C ALA A 90 -13.48 -37.88 -11.60
N ALA A 91 -13.76 -37.14 -10.52
CA ALA A 91 -15.06 -37.17 -9.85
C ALA A 91 -16.13 -36.31 -10.57
N GLU A 92 -15.70 -35.33 -11.37
CA GLU A 92 -16.58 -34.39 -12.08
C GLU A 92 -16.75 -34.71 -13.58
N GLY A 93 -16.18 -35.81 -14.08
CA GLY A 93 -16.50 -36.35 -15.41
C GLY A 93 -16.03 -35.51 -16.61
N SER A 94 -14.93 -34.75 -16.49
CA SER A 94 -14.37 -33.94 -17.58
C SER A 94 -12.96 -34.39 -18.00
N GLU A 95 -12.71 -34.50 -19.31
CA GLU A 95 -11.44 -34.88 -19.92
C GLU A 95 -10.33 -33.82 -19.70
N PRO A 96 -9.03 -34.21 -19.65
CA PRO A 96 -7.96 -33.30 -19.23
C PRO A 96 -7.44 -32.41 -20.39
N PRO A 97 -7.20 -31.10 -20.19
CA PRO A 97 -6.47 -30.30 -21.16
C PRO A 97 -4.95 -30.45 -21.00
N ALA A 98 -4.26 -30.32 -22.13
CA ALA A 98 -2.81 -30.39 -22.27
C ALA A 98 -2.09 -29.21 -21.56
N SER A 99 -0.83 -29.45 -21.26
CA SER A 99 0.10 -28.63 -20.49
C SER A 99 0.32 -27.22 -21.04
N GLU A 100 0.07 -26.20 -20.20
CA GLU A 100 0.76 -24.91 -20.28
C GLU A 100 1.09 -24.37 -18.88
N ASP A 101 2.33 -23.89 -18.74
CA ASP A 101 2.88 -23.24 -17.56
C ASP A 101 2.25 -21.86 -17.36
N HIS A 102 1.36 -21.72 -16.37
CA HIS A 102 1.06 -20.43 -15.75
C HIS A 102 0.90 -20.57 -14.24
N ARG A 103 1.65 -19.76 -13.49
CA ARG A 103 1.59 -19.62 -12.04
C ARG A 103 0.20 -19.09 -11.65
N SER A 104 -0.71 -19.99 -11.28
CA SER A 104 -2.03 -19.62 -10.74
C SER A 104 -1.99 -19.61 -9.23
N GLY A 105 -2.47 -18.49 -8.67
CA GLY A 105 -2.69 -18.29 -7.26
C GLY A 105 -3.73 -19.26 -6.70
N ILE A 106 -3.69 -19.40 -5.38
CA ILE A 106 -4.55 -20.28 -4.58
C ILE A 106 -6.02 -19.95 -4.88
N GLN A 107 -6.70 -20.89 -5.53
CA GLN A 107 -8.14 -20.86 -5.77
C GLN A 107 -8.83 -21.48 -4.54
N LEU A 108 -9.70 -20.71 -3.88
CA LEU A 108 -10.48 -21.15 -2.72
C LEU A 108 -11.83 -21.67 -3.19
N ASP A 109 -12.12 -22.92 -2.82
CA ASP A 109 -13.43 -23.57 -2.98
C ASP A 109 -14.51 -22.73 -2.26
N ALA A 110 -15.25 -21.95 -3.03
CA ALA A 110 -16.58 -21.49 -2.69
C ALA A 110 -17.51 -22.05 -3.77
N SER A 111 -18.52 -22.81 -3.35
CA SER A 111 -19.64 -23.23 -4.19
C SER A 111 -20.59 -22.04 -4.45
N VAL A 112 -20.03 -20.99 -5.06
CA VAL A 112 -20.75 -19.89 -5.69
C VAL A 112 -20.01 -19.66 -7.01
N PRO A 113 -20.68 -19.72 -8.18
CA PRO A 113 -20.00 -19.63 -9.46
C PRO A 113 -19.20 -18.33 -9.52
N SER A 114 -17.88 -18.43 -9.73
CA SER A 114 -17.02 -17.30 -10.10
C SER A 114 -17.20 -16.90 -11.57
N GLU A 115 -18.26 -17.39 -12.22
CA GLU A 115 -18.67 -17.01 -13.57
C GLU A 115 -20.02 -16.31 -13.50
N THR A 116 -19.97 -14.98 -13.57
CA THR A 116 -21.15 -14.10 -13.65
C THR A 116 -21.78 -14.09 -15.06
N PHE A 117 -21.65 -15.15 -15.84
CA PHE A 117 -22.07 -15.17 -17.25
C PHE A 117 -22.64 -16.52 -17.66
N THR A 118 -23.96 -16.64 -17.65
CA THR A 118 -24.68 -17.59 -18.52
C THR A 118 -25.69 -16.82 -19.35
N THR A 119 -25.65 -17.06 -20.65
CA THR A 119 -26.34 -16.33 -21.71
C THR A 119 -27.65 -16.99 -22.10
N GLU A 120 -28.69 -16.19 -22.24
CA GLU A 120 -29.47 -16.12 -23.48
C GLU A 120 -29.61 -14.62 -23.84
N ALA A 121 -29.16 -14.22 -25.03
CA ALA A 121 -29.36 -12.87 -25.62
C ALA A 121 -28.50 -11.66 -25.14
N GLY A 122 -27.18 -11.83 -24.97
CA GLY A 122 -26.21 -10.79 -25.35
C GLY A 122 -26.16 -9.45 -24.59
N SER A 123 -26.87 -9.28 -23.46
CA SER A 123 -26.74 -8.10 -22.60
C SER A 123 -26.50 -8.51 -21.15
N LYS A 124 -25.34 -8.13 -20.61
CA LYS A 124 -24.87 -8.47 -19.25
C LYS A 124 -25.74 -7.74 -18.21
N ARG A 125 -26.79 -8.38 -17.68
CA ARG A 125 -27.55 -7.80 -16.55
C ARG A 125 -26.82 -8.05 -15.24
N LYS A 126 -26.50 -6.96 -14.53
CA LYS A 126 -25.95 -6.94 -13.18
C LYS A 126 -26.93 -7.60 -12.21
N VAL A 127 -26.51 -8.62 -11.47
CA VAL A 127 -27.34 -9.22 -10.40
C VAL A 127 -27.46 -8.20 -9.29
N VAL A 128 -28.69 -7.72 -9.07
CA VAL A 128 -29.01 -6.78 -7.99
C VAL A 128 -29.44 -7.58 -6.77
N ILE A 129 -28.62 -7.56 -5.74
CA ILE A 129 -28.99 -8.11 -4.42
C ILE A 129 -29.66 -6.96 -3.67
N HIS A 130 -30.80 -7.17 -3.03
CA HIS A 130 -31.44 -6.15 -2.18
C HIS A 130 -31.22 -6.50 -0.70
N ASP A 131 -30.99 -5.50 0.15
CA ASP A 131 -31.01 -5.67 1.61
C ASP A 131 -32.45 -5.74 2.18
N GLU A 132 -32.57 -5.94 3.49
CA GLU A 132 -33.86 -5.99 4.19
C GLU A 132 -34.63 -4.66 4.07
N GLU A 133 -33.90 -3.57 3.81
CA GLU A 133 -34.41 -2.22 3.56
C GLU A 133 -34.63 -1.91 2.06
N GLY A 134 -34.45 -2.90 1.17
CA GLY A 134 -34.67 -2.79 -0.28
C GLY A 134 -33.55 -2.11 -1.08
N ARG A 135 -32.43 -1.72 -0.45
CA ARG A 135 -31.30 -1.05 -1.11
C ARG A 135 -30.46 -2.03 -1.91
N GLU A 136 -30.00 -1.60 -3.07
CA GLU A 136 -29.11 -2.43 -3.91
C GLU A 136 -27.76 -2.66 -3.23
N LEU A 137 -27.33 -3.91 -3.19
CA LEU A 137 -26.06 -4.39 -2.66
C LEU A 137 -25.17 -4.92 -3.79
N VAL A 138 -23.89 -4.57 -3.71
CA VAL A 138 -22.83 -5.01 -4.61
C VAL A 138 -21.92 -6.00 -3.86
N PRO A 139 -21.78 -7.24 -4.34
CA PRO A 139 -20.95 -8.24 -3.70
C PRO A 139 -19.46 -7.87 -3.83
N THR A 140 -18.69 -8.09 -2.76
CA THR A 140 -17.26 -7.74 -2.70
C THR A 140 -16.32 -8.92 -2.98
N GLY A 141 -16.84 -10.15 -2.89
CA GLY A 141 -16.02 -11.37 -2.87
C GLY A 141 -15.27 -11.62 -1.56
N ASN A 142 -15.48 -10.82 -0.51
CA ASN A 142 -14.83 -10.97 0.79
C ASN A 142 -15.76 -11.62 1.83
N LYS A 143 -15.26 -12.58 2.62
CA LYS A 143 -16.07 -13.25 3.66
C LYS A 143 -16.47 -12.32 4.83
N THR A 144 -15.59 -11.40 5.22
CA THR A 144 -15.79 -10.52 6.38
C THR A 144 -16.69 -9.33 6.05
N VAL A 145 -16.60 -8.82 4.82
CA VAL A 145 -17.40 -7.69 4.35
C VAL A 145 -18.04 -8.11 3.03
N PRO A 146 -19.13 -8.89 3.06
CA PRO A 146 -19.66 -9.56 1.86
C PRO A 146 -20.20 -8.60 0.81
N ASN A 147 -20.79 -7.49 1.24
CA ASN A 147 -21.53 -6.58 0.38
C ASN A 147 -21.22 -5.11 0.71
N PHE A 148 -21.27 -4.26 -0.31
CA PHE A 148 -21.30 -2.81 -0.20
C PHE A 148 -22.64 -2.31 -0.78
N PRO A 149 -23.34 -1.36 -0.14
CA PRO A 149 -24.53 -0.77 -0.74
C PRO A 149 -24.12 0.08 -1.95
N ARG A 150 -24.96 0.06 -2.98
CA ARG A 150 -24.75 0.86 -4.18
C ARG A 150 -24.94 2.34 -3.92
N THR A 151 -25.89 2.68 -3.05
CA THR A 151 -26.18 4.06 -2.66
C THR A 151 -26.00 4.23 -1.16
N ILE A 152 -25.45 5.37 -0.75
CA ILE A 152 -25.37 5.78 0.64
C ILE A 152 -25.84 7.23 0.78
N ALA A 153 -26.72 7.48 1.75
CA ALA A 153 -27.02 8.83 2.18
C ALA A 153 -25.95 9.28 3.17
N ILE A 154 -25.33 10.44 2.92
CA ILE A 154 -24.39 11.08 3.83
C ILE A 154 -24.94 12.47 4.16
N SER A 155 -25.29 12.67 5.43
CA SER A 155 -25.64 14.00 5.92
C SER A 155 -24.36 14.81 6.10
N PRO A 156 -24.22 15.99 5.48
CA PRO A 156 -23.12 16.89 5.81
C PRO A 156 -23.26 17.25 7.30
N SER A 157 -22.22 17.04 8.10
CA SER A 157 -22.26 17.56 9.46
C SER A 157 -22.28 19.07 9.33
N ASN A 158 -23.42 19.70 9.66
CA ASN A 158 -23.69 21.14 9.60
C ASN A 158 -22.49 21.97 9.14
N SER A 159 -22.48 22.39 7.88
CA SER A 159 -21.83 23.65 7.54
C SER A 159 -22.26 24.65 8.60
N SER A 160 -21.30 25.36 9.18
CA SER A 160 -21.57 26.46 10.11
C SER A 160 -22.70 27.30 9.55
N ARG A 161 -23.92 27.10 10.07
CA ARG A 161 -25.07 27.90 9.71
C ARG A 161 -24.86 29.24 10.38
N ASP A 162 -24.30 30.19 9.65
CA ASP A 162 -24.74 31.56 9.80
C ASP A 162 -26.25 31.55 9.51
N PRO A 163 -27.11 31.88 10.47
CA PRO A 163 -28.57 31.82 10.32
C PRO A 163 -29.08 32.65 9.12
N GLU A 164 -28.32 33.65 8.69
CA GLU A 164 -28.65 34.51 7.55
C GLU A 164 -28.44 33.81 6.19
N ALA A 165 -27.40 33.00 6.02
CA ALA A 165 -27.12 32.33 4.74
C ALA A 165 -28.13 31.21 4.44
N ALA A 166 -28.66 30.55 5.47
CA ALA A 166 -29.71 29.54 5.33
C ALA A 166 -31.06 30.13 4.88
N ALA A 167 -31.28 31.44 5.11
CA ALA A 167 -32.49 32.14 4.68
C ALA A 167 -32.43 32.60 3.21
N GLN A 168 -31.24 32.61 2.60
CA GLN A 168 -31.01 33.02 1.20
C GLN A 168 -30.81 31.86 0.22
N ALA A 169 -30.73 30.62 0.71
CA ALA A 169 -30.70 29.44 -0.15
C ALA A 169 -32.11 29.13 -0.70
N PRO A 170 -32.24 28.76 -1.99
CA PRO A 170 -33.53 28.41 -2.57
C PRO A 170 -34.18 27.24 -1.81
N ILE A 171 -35.49 27.32 -1.60
CA ILE A 171 -36.30 26.39 -0.78
C ILE A 171 -36.15 24.92 -1.23
N ALA A 172 -35.82 24.66 -2.50
CA ALA A 172 -35.55 23.32 -3.02
C ALA A 172 -34.21 22.73 -2.55
N ALA A 173 -33.18 23.55 -2.32
CA ALA A 173 -31.88 23.11 -1.81
C ALA A 173 -31.92 22.81 -0.31
N SER A 174 -32.74 23.55 0.46
CA SER A 174 -32.83 23.41 1.92
C SER A 174 -33.68 22.23 2.40
N VAL A 175 -34.48 21.61 1.51
CA VAL A 175 -35.26 20.39 1.82
C VAL A 175 -34.41 19.13 1.64
N GLN A 176 -33.61 19.02 0.58
CA GLN A 176 -32.69 17.88 0.38
C GLN A 176 -31.56 17.84 1.41
N ASP A 177 -31.14 19.00 1.92
CA ASP A 177 -30.03 19.09 2.89
C ASP A 177 -30.39 18.51 4.28
N LYS A 178 -31.67 18.27 4.55
CA LYS A 178 -32.15 17.67 5.82
C LYS A 178 -32.11 16.13 5.81
N ASP A 179 -32.28 15.51 4.64
CA ASP A 179 -32.35 14.05 4.50
C ASP A 179 -31.00 13.41 4.08
N GLY A 180 -29.98 14.25 3.83
CA GLY A 180 -28.64 13.83 3.43
C GLY A 180 -28.47 13.77 1.91
N VAL A 181 -27.23 13.83 1.46
CA VAL A 181 -26.89 13.75 0.02
C VAL A 181 -26.68 12.29 -0.34
N ASP A 182 -27.32 11.84 -1.42
CA ASP A 182 -27.12 10.50 -1.95
C ASP A 182 -25.83 10.40 -2.75
N TYR A 183 -25.05 9.37 -2.44
CA TYR A 183 -23.80 9.03 -3.11
C TYR A 183 -23.93 7.67 -3.78
N THR A 184 -23.53 7.59 -5.04
CA THR A 184 -23.53 6.36 -5.83
C THR A 184 -22.13 5.76 -5.90
N LEU A 185 -22.04 4.44 -5.68
CA LEU A 185 -20.82 3.67 -5.77
C LEU A 185 -20.31 3.64 -7.22
N VAL A 186 -19.08 4.09 -7.41
CA VAL A 186 -18.37 4.07 -8.69
C VAL A 186 -17.55 2.80 -8.83
N GLY A 187 -16.77 2.45 -7.80
CA GLY A 187 -15.93 1.27 -7.82
C GLY A 187 -15.52 0.84 -6.42
N LEU A 188 -15.13 -0.42 -6.27
CA LEU A 188 -14.69 -0.99 -5.00
C LEU A 188 -13.47 -1.88 -5.18
N GLY A 189 -12.73 -2.11 -4.10
CA GLY A 189 -11.62 -3.03 -4.13
C GLY A 189 -11.06 -3.35 -2.76
N ILE A 190 -10.25 -4.39 -2.71
CA ILE A 190 -9.59 -4.82 -1.49
C ILE A 190 -8.19 -4.23 -1.41
N ARG A 191 -7.81 -3.73 -0.23
CA ARG A 191 -6.42 -3.41 0.07
C ARG A 191 -5.73 -4.62 0.67
N THR A 192 -4.61 -4.98 0.06
CA THR A 192 -3.70 -6.01 0.57
C THR A 192 -2.33 -5.41 0.92
N VAL A 193 -1.68 -5.94 1.96
CA VAL A 193 -0.31 -5.58 2.33
C VAL A 193 0.60 -6.80 2.25
N SER A 194 1.89 -6.55 1.99
CA SER A 194 2.99 -7.54 1.87
C SER A 194 2.87 -8.51 0.68
N PHE A 195 3.96 -9.25 0.41
CA PHE A 195 4.01 -10.30 -0.61
C PHE A 195 3.03 -11.46 -0.34
N LEU A 196 2.57 -11.63 0.90
CA LEU A 196 1.58 -12.63 1.29
C LEU A 196 0.13 -12.19 1.02
N SER A 197 -0.09 -11.02 0.41
CA SER A 197 -1.42 -10.50 0.06
C SER A 197 -2.39 -10.45 1.25
N ILE A 198 -1.90 -9.99 2.40
CA ILE A 198 -2.69 -9.90 3.62
C ILE A 198 -3.76 -8.82 3.45
N GLN A 199 -5.02 -9.23 3.46
CA GLN A 199 -6.17 -8.33 3.35
C GLN A 199 -6.32 -7.46 4.59
N VAL A 200 -6.41 -6.13 4.40
CA VAL A 200 -6.50 -5.15 5.49
C VAL A 200 -7.90 -4.53 5.56
N TYR A 201 -8.39 -4.01 4.44
CA TYR A 201 -9.73 -3.42 4.36
C TYR A 201 -10.32 -3.51 2.96
N MET A 202 -11.64 -3.44 2.88
CA MET A 202 -12.36 -3.10 1.65
C MET A 202 -12.49 -1.59 1.55
N VAL A 203 -12.38 -1.04 0.34
CA VAL A 203 -12.62 0.37 0.05
C VAL A 203 -13.59 0.50 -1.11
N GLY A 204 -14.56 1.41 -1.00
CA GLY A 204 -15.47 1.80 -2.07
C GLY A 204 -15.39 3.29 -2.32
N TYR A 205 -15.30 3.69 -3.58
CA TYR A 205 -15.34 5.09 -4.01
C TYR A 205 -16.75 5.44 -4.46
N TYR A 206 -17.29 6.51 -3.90
CA TYR A 206 -18.61 7.01 -4.20
C TYR A 206 -18.55 8.47 -4.67
N VAL A 207 -19.49 8.85 -5.53
CA VAL A 207 -19.67 10.23 -6.01
C VAL A 207 -21.10 10.64 -5.72
N ALA A 208 -21.32 11.89 -5.32
CA ALA A 208 -22.68 12.39 -5.13
C ALA A 208 -23.47 12.22 -6.43
N THR A 209 -24.65 11.64 -6.34
CA THR A 209 -25.46 11.27 -7.52
C THR A 209 -25.72 12.48 -8.42
N GLN A 210 -25.89 13.66 -7.82
CA GLN A 210 -26.09 14.94 -8.51
C GLN A 210 -24.85 15.42 -9.29
N ASP A 211 -23.66 15.02 -8.87
CA ASP A 211 -22.39 15.46 -9.46
C ASP A 211 -21.88 14.49 -10.54
N VAL A 212 -22.53 13.34 -10.74
CA VAL A 212 -22.17 12.37 -11.79
C VAL A 212 -22.20 13.00 -13.18
N ALA A 213 -23.18 13.88 -13.45
CA ALA A 213 -23.27 14.59 -14.73
C ALA A 213 -22.09 15.57 -14.93
N LYS A 214 -21.63 16.23 -13.87
CA LYS A 214 -20.43 17.11 -13.90
C LYS A 214 -19.19 16.28 -14.25
N LEU A 215 -19.04 15.12 -13.60
CA LEU A 215 -17.95 14.17 -13.85
C LEU A 215 -17.95 13.67 -15.32
N GLN A 216 -19.11 13.21 -15.81
CA GLN A 216 -19.27 12.76 -17.19
C GLN A 216 -18.88 13.86 -18.18
N HIS A 217 -19.45 15.07 -17.99
CA HIS A 217 -19.20 16.20 -18.88
C HIS A 217 -17.71 16.54 -18.94
N TYR A 218 -17.03 16.64 -17.79
CA TYR A 218 -15.61 16.96 -17.76
C TYR A 218 -14.75 15.93 -18.51
N LEU A 219 -14.96 14.64 -18.23
CA LEU A 219 -14.18 13.56 -18.85
C LEU A 219 -14.43 13.46 -20.36
N THR A 220 -15.68 13.63 -20.79
CA THR A 220 -16.01 13.65 -22.23
C THR A 220 -15.34 14.83 -22.93
N LYS A 221 -15.43 16.04 -22.34
CA LYS A 221 -14.85 17.26 -22.91
C LYS A 221 -13.32 17.26 -22.93
N LYS A 222 -12.68 16.55 -21.99
CA LYS A 222 -11.22 16.39 -21.94
C LYS A 222 -10.68 15.66 -23.17
N ILE A 223 -11.37 14.63 -23.64
CA ILE A 223 -10.98 13.85 -24.82
C ILE A 223 -11.44 14.54 -26.09
N ASN A 224 -12.72 14.92 -26.14
CA ASN A 224 -13.30 15.60 -27.29
C ASN A 224 -14.15 16.80 -26.86
N PRO A 225 -13.66 18.05 -27.06
CA PRO A 225 -14.36 19.26 -26.64
C PRO A 225 -15.75 19.44 -27.25
N ILE A 226 -16.05 18.77 -28.37
CA ILE A 226 -17.32 18.93 -29.09
C ILE A 226 -18.31 17.82 -28.69
N ALA A 227 -17.82 16.63 -28.32
CA ALA A 227 -18.65 15.47 -28.05
C ALA A 227 -19.55 15.61 -26.80
N THR A 228 -20.69 14.94 -26.84
CA THR A 228 -21.60 14.73 -25.69
C THR A 228 -21.52 13.32 -25.12
N THR A 229 -20.95 12.38 -25.88
CA THR A 229 -20.65 10.98 -25.50
C THR A 229 -19.39 10.54 -26.25
N LEU A 230 -18.61 9.64 -25.67
CA LEU A 230 -17.37 9.15 -26.29
C LEU A 230 -17.63 7.95 -27.21
N VAL A 231 -17.02 7.95 -28.40
CA VAL A 231 -17.00 6.77 -29.27
C VAL A 231 -16.03 5.70 -28.74
N PRO A 232 -16.10 4.42 -29.17
CA PRO A 232 -15.25 3.35 -28.61
C PRO A 232 -13.75 3.66 -28.61
N SER A 233 -13.20 4.24 -29.67
CA SER A 233 -11.77 4.60 -29.72
C SER A 233 -11.39 5.70 -28.72
N GLU A 234 -12.24 6.72 -28.55
CA GLU A 234 -12.05 7.80 -27.57
C GLU A 234 -12.18 7.27 -26.13
N ARG A 235 -13.02 6.25 -25.92
CA ARG A 235 -13.14 5.56 -24.64
C ARG A 235 -11.86 4.79 -24.30
N ASP A 236 -11.29 4.10 -25.27
CA ASP A 236 -10.03 3.37 -25.07
C ASP A 236 -8.88 4.35 -24.78
N GLU A 237 -8.86 5.51 -25.44
CA GLU A 237 -7.92 6.60 -25.13
C GLU A 237 -8.09 7.13 -23.69
N LEU A 238 -9.32 7.44 -23.27
CA LEU A 238 -9.58 7.88 -21.89
C LEU A 238 -9.13 6.83 -20.87
N ARG A 239 -9.45 5.56 -21.14
CA ARG A 239 -9.04 4.43 -20.28
C ARG A 239 -7.52 4.35 -20.19
N GLN A 240 -6.80 4.51 -21.31
CA GLN A 240 -5.34 4.49 -21.33
C GLN A 240 -4.76 5.64 -20.49
N GLN A 241 -5.28 6.85 -20.63
CA GLN A 241 -4.86 8.01 -19.83
C GLN A 241 -5.12 7.79 -18.32
N LEU A 242 -6.29 7.23 -17.95
CA LEU A 242 -6.63 6.95 -16.55
C LEU A 242 -5.78 5.86 -15.91
N VAL A 243 -5.31 4.89 -16.71
CA VAL A 243 -4.43 3.80 -16.24
C VAL A 243 -2.97 4.26 -16.13
N ASP A 244 -2.55 5.20 -16.97
CA ASP A 244 -1.18 5.71 -16.96
C ASP A 244 -0.83 6.36 -15.61
N PRO A 245 0.31 6.01 -14.99
CA PRO A 245 0.68 6.56 -13.68
C PRO A 245 0.84 8.08 -13.64
N VAL A 246 1.27 8.71 -14.72
CA VAL A 246 1.58 10.15 -14.78
C VAL A 246 0.38 10.91 -15.31
N GLU A 247 -0.13 10.51 -16.48
CA GLU A 247 -1.28 11.18 -17.09
C GLU A 247 -2.54 11.02 -16.22
N GLY A 248 -2.76 9.84 -15.65
CA GLY A 248 -3.88 9.59 -14.76
C GLY A 248 -3.79 10.44 -13.48
N GLU A 249 -2.59 10.60 -12.92
CA GLU A 249 -2.39 11.44 -11.73
C GLU A 249 -2.65 12.92 -12.04
N GLN A 250 -2.22 13.40 -13.22
CA GLN A 250 -2.53 14.75 -13.68
C GLN A 250 -4.02 14.94 -13.93
N LEU A 251 -4.66 14.01 -14.64
CA LEU A 251 -6.09 14.06 -14.96
C LEU A 251 -6.94 14.10 -13.68
N TRP A 252 -6.69 13.20 -12.73
CA TRP A 252 -7.40 13.20 -11.45
C TRP A 252 -7.07 14.44 -10.61
N THR A 253 -5.84 14.94 -10.65
CA THR A 253 -5.47 16.20 -9.97
C THR A 253 -6.30 17.37 -10.47
N THR A 254 -6.33 17.59 -11.78
CA THR A 254 -7.10 18.69 -12.39
C THR A 254 -8.60 18.51 -12.13
N LEU A 255 -9.11 17.29 -12.26
CA LEU A 255 -10.52 16.98 -11.98
C LEU A 255 -10.91 17.31 -10.54
N LEU A 256 -10.09 16.92 -9.57
CA LEU A 256 -10.35 17.18 -8.14
C LEU A 256 -10.26 18.67 -7.80
N GLN A 257 -9.46 19.44 -8.54
CA GLN A 257 -9.29 20.88 -8.32
C GLN A 257 -10.38 21.72 -8.99
N GLU A 258 -10.76 21.40 -10.22
CA GLU A 258 -11.60 22.27 -11.06
C GLU A 258 -13.08 21.90 -11.04
N VAL A 259 -13.41 20.61 -10.97
CA VAL A 259 -14.80 20.14 -11.19
C VAL A 259 -15.63 20.22 -9.91
N GLY A 260 -14.98 20.13 -8.74
CA GLY A 260 -15.68 20.20 -7.45
C GLY A 260 -16.70 19.08 -7.25
N CYS A 261 -16.43 17.87 -7.76
CA CYS A 261 -17.33 16.72 -7.54
C CYS A 261 -17.26 16.25 -6.09
N ARG A 262 -18.40 16.29 -5.38
CA ARG A 262 -18.49 15.70 -4.04
C ARG A 262 -18.29 14.20 -4.14
N SER A 263 -17.38 13.67 -3.33
CA SER A 263 -17.01 12.26 -3.37
C SER A 263 -16.68 11.72 -1.99
N ALA A 264 -16.72 10.40 -1.83
CA ALA A 264 -16.44 9.75 -0.57
C ALA A 264 -15.72 8.42 -0.77
N PHE A 265 -14.77 8.12 0.12
CA PHE A 265 -14.21 6.78 0.28
C PHE A 265 -14.81 6.12 1.52
N ARG A 266 -15.47 4.98 1.32
CA ARG A 266 -15.92 4.10 2.40
C ARG A 266 -14.90 3.01 2.64
N ILE A 267 -14.29 3.00 3.81
CA ILE A 267 -13.29 2.02 4.24
C ILE A 267 -13.91 1.12 5.30
N VAL A 268 -13.85 -0.19 5.09
CA VAL A 268 -14.34 -1.19 6.05
C VAL A 268 -13.22 -2.20 6.32
N PRO A 269 -12.61 -2.21 7.52
CA PRO A 269 -11.55 -3.15 7.86
C PRO A 269 -12.06 -4.59 7.85
N VAL A 270 -11.27 -5.49 7.28
CA VAL A 270 -11.54 -6.95 7.33
C VAL A 270 -10.90 -7.61 8.55
N ARG A 271 -10.14 -6.81 9.33
CA ARG A 271 -9.41 -7.17 10.55
C ARG A 271 -9.42 -5.98 11.49
N ASP A 272 -9.20 -6.23 12.78
CA ASP A 272 -9.08 -5.15 13.76
C ASP A 272 -7.87 -4.27 13.46
N THR A 273 -8.08 -2.96 13.48
CA THR A 273 -7.03 -1.96 13.31
C THR A 273 -7.28 -0.80 14.27
N ASP A 274 -6.50 0.27 14.16
CA ASP A 274 -6.66 1.47 14.97
C ASP A 274 -6.43 2.73 14.13
N PHE A 275 -6.92 3.85 14.65
CA PHE A 275 -6.79 5.13 13.97
C PHE A 275 -5.31 5.54 13.76
N PRO A 276 -4.38 5.38 14.73
CA PRO A 276 -2.96 5.64 14.51
C PRO A 276 -2.35 4.86 13.34
N HIS A 277 -2.71 3.58 13.16
CA HIS A 277 -2.21 2.77 12.06
C HIS A 277 -2.70 3.28 10.70
N LEU A 278 -4.00 3.61 10.60
CA LEU A 278 -4.57 4.22 9.40
C LEU A 278 -3.95 5.59 9.12
N ARG A 279 -3.81 6.43 10.15
CA ARG A 279 -3.16 7.74 10.09
C ARG A 279 -1.78 7.64 9.49
N ASP A 280 -0.93 6.77 10.03
CA ASP A 280 0.46 6.68 9.61
C ASP A 280 0.55 6.21 8.14
N GLY A 281 -0.36 5.33 7.71
CA GLY A 281 -0.53 4.94 6.32
C GLY A 281 -0.93 6.10 5.40
N PHE A 282 -1.92 6.90 5.80
CA PHE A 282 -2.40 8.05 5.03
C PHE A 282 -1.40 9.20 4.99
N VAL A 283 -0.82 9.56 6.14
CA VAL A 283 0.24 10.57 6.24
C VAL A 283 1.41 10.18 5.35
N ARG A 284 1.85 8.92 5.37
CA ARG A 284 2.94 8.46 4.49
C ARG A 284 2.58 8.63 3.02
N ALA A 285 1.35 8.30 2.62
CA ALA A 285 0.89 8.48 1.24
C ALA A 285 0.91 9.96 0.82
N ILE A 286 0.38 10.85 1.68
CA ILE A 286 0.36 12.30 1.42
C ILE A 286 1.78 12.84 1.35
N THR A 287 2.64 12.53 2.34
CA THR A 287 4.03 12.99 2.39
C THR A 287 4.85 12.52 1.19
N HIS A 288 4.63 11.29 0.72
CA HIS A 288 5.32 10.79 -0.46
C HIS A 288 5.02 11.66 -1.69
N ARG A 289 3.75 12.04 -1.89
CA ARG A 289 3.36 12.88 -3.04
C ARG A 289 3.74 14.34 -2.86
N SER A 290 3.54 14.90 -1.66
CA SER A 290 3.88 16.30 -1.38
C SER A 290 5.38 16.58 -1.45
N SER A 291 6.24 15.56 -1.24
CA SER A 291 7.69 15.71 -1.32
C SER A 291 8.23 16.01 -2.72
N ALA A 292 7.45 15.73 -3.77
CA ALA A 292 7.83 15.97 -5.16
C ALA A 292 7.72 17.45 -5.55
N ASP A 293 6.81 18.19 -4.93
CA ASP A 293 6.53 19.59 -5.23
C ASP A 293 6.61 20.45 -3.96
N LYS A 294 7.83 20.89 -3.65
CA LYS A 294 8.08 21.71 -2.46
C LYS A 294 7.51 23.11 -2.56
N GLU A 295 7.23 23.62 -3.76
CA GLU A 295 6.68 24.96 -3.95
C GLU A 295 5.20 24.97 -3.59
N ALA A 296 4.44 23.94 -3.99
CA ALA A 296 3.01 23.85 -3.71
C ALA A 296 2.66 23.33 -2.30
N PHE A 297 3.56 22.58 -1.65
CA PHE A 297 3.30 21.91 -0.37
C PHE A 297 4.32 22.22 0.73
N GLY A 298 5.20 23.20 0.53
CA GLY A 298 6.25 23.59 1.49
C GLY A 298 5.87 24.71 2.45
N ASP A 299 4.66 25.28 2.34
CA ASP A 299 4.21 26.38 3.19
C ASP A 299 3.73 25.94 4.59
N ASP A 300 3.75 26.91 5.51
CA ASP A 300 3.34 26.72 6.89
C ASP A 300 1.85 26.33 7.02
N ALA A 301 0.99 26.81 6.12
CA ALA A 301 -0.43 26.49 6.13
C ALA A 301 -0.66 25.00 5.85
N PHE A 302 0.02 24.44 4.84
CA PHE A 302 -0.01 23.00 4.57
C PHE A 302 0.52 22.18 5.75
N GLY A 303 1.60 22.67 6.38
CA GLY A 303 2.15 22.08 7.59
C GLY A 303 1.13 22.01 8.74
N GLU A 304 0.32 23.05 8.93
CA GLU A 304 -0.74 23.08 9.93
C GLU A 304 -1.91 22.15 9.57
N SER A 305 -2.38 22.19 8.32
CA SER A 305 -3.40 21.26 7.81
C SER A 305 -2.99 19.80 8.01
N MET A 306 -1.70 19.48 7.87
CA MET A 306 -1.16 18.14 8.12
C MET A 306 -1.19 17.75 9.61
N LYS A 307 -1.00 18.72 10.53
CA LYS A 307 -1.16 18.47 11.98
C LYS A 307 -2.63 18.26 12.33
N GLU A 308 -3.53 19.05 11.77
CA GLU A 308 -4.98 18.87 11.95
C GLU A 308 -5.43 17.50 11.45
N PHE A 309 -5.00 17.12 10.23
CA PHE A 309 -5.24 15.80 9.67
C PHE A 309 -4.77 14.69 10.63
N LYS A 310 -3.53 14.77 11.13
CA LYS A 310 -3.01 13.80 12.12
C LYS A 310 -3.88 13.72 13.37
N ARG A 311 -4.37 14.85 13.86
CA ARG A 311 -5.22 14.95 15.06
C ARG A 311 -6.57 14.27 14.86
N LEU A 312 -7.17 14.33 13.66
CA LEU A 312 -8.44 13.64 13.36
C LEU A 312 -8.37 12.13 13.62
N PHE A 313 -7.18 11.54 13.41
CA PHE A 313 -6.91 10.13 13.61
C PHE A 313 -6.16 9.81 14.92
N SER A 314 -6.12 10.75 15.88
CA SER A 314 -5.61 10.47 17.23
C SER A 314 -6.73 9.91 18.13
N ARG A 315 -7.34 8.81 17.67
CA ARG A 315 -8.51 8.16 18.30
C ARG A 315 -8.19 6.70 18.67
N GLY A 316 -9.21 5.99 19.16
CA GLY A 316 -9.11 4.60 19.62
C GLY A 316 -9.00 3.58 18.48
N LYS A 317 -9.65 2.43 18.68
CA LYS A 317 -9.62 1.31 17.73
C LYS A 317 -10.65 1.49 16.61
N VAL A 318 -10.36 0.87 15.46
CA VAL A 318 -11.29 0.68 14.34
C VAL A 318 -11.49 -0.84 14.20
N PRO A 319 -12.53 -1.41 14.85
CA PRO A 319 -12.79 -2.84 14.80
C PRO A 319 -13.08 -3.32 13.38
N LYS A 320 -12.89 -4.63 13.14
CA LYS A 320 -13.34 -5.26 11.90
C LYS A 320 -14.82 -4.97 11.62
N SER A 321 -15.16 -4.84 10.34
CA SER A 321 -16.52 -4.58 9.83
C SER A 321 -17.13 -3.23 10.23
N ARG A 322 -16.39 -2.35 10.93
CA ARG A 322 -16.84 -0.98 11.23
C ARG A 322 -16.41 -0.02 10.12
N GLU A 323 -17.34 0.82 9.69
CA GLU A 323 -17.08 1.72 8.56
C GLU A 323 -16.44 3.05 8.99
N LEU A 324 -15.46 3.46 8.19
CA LEU A 324 -14.85 4.78 8.20
C LEU A 324 -15.14 5.42 6.85
N LEU A 325 -15.77 6.59 6.84
CA LEU A 325 -16.00 7.38 5.65
C LEU A 325 -15.03 8.57 5.62
N LEU A 326 -14.39 8.78 4.48
CA LEU A 326 -13.64 9.98 4.15
C LEU A 326 -14.47 10.71 3.10
N THR A 327 -14.98 11.88 3.42
CA THR A 327 -15.84 12.66 2.52
C THR A 327 -15.12 13.92 2.08
N ARG A 328 -15.18 14.21 0.78
CA ARG A 328 -14.66 15.43 0.16
C ARG A 328 -15.81 16.21 -0.44
N ASP A 329 -15.93 17.48 -0.06
CA ASP A 329 -16.95 18.37 -0.59
C ASP A 329 -16.53 19.04 -1.92
N GLU A 330 -17.33 19.99 -2.41
CA GLU A 330 -17.06 20.71 -3.66
C GLU A 330 -15.79 21.58 -3.60
N LYS A 331 -15.40 22.06 -2.41
CA LYS A 331 -14.23 22.92 -2.19
C LYS A 331 -12.96 22.13 -1.87
N GLY A 332 -13.08 20.82 -1.65
CA GLY A 332 -11.98 19.97 -1.23
C GLY A 332 -11.82 19.88 0.29
N LEU A 333 -12.78 20.35 1.08
CA LEU A 333 -12.78 20.11 2.52
C LEU A 333 -12.91 18.60 2.78
N LEU A 334 -12.02 18.08 3.63
CA LEU A 334 -12.07 16.71 4.09
C LEU A 334 -12.84 16.62 5.40
N GLU A 335 -13.83 15.74 5.43
CA GLU A 335 -14.47 15.32 6.67
C GLU A 335 -14.27 13.82 6.88
N VAL A 336 -13.99 13.43 8.13
CA VAL A 336 -13.85 12.02 8.51
C VAL A 336 -15.06 11.65 9.36
N ILE A 337 -15.80 10.61 8.96
CA ILE A 337 -16.98 10.12 9.67
C ILE A 337 -16.73 8.67 10.07
N PHE A 338 -17.06 8.30 11.30
CA PHE A 338 -16.84 6.95 11.81
C PHE A 338 -18.06 6.45 12.57
N ASP A 339 -18.41 5.18 12.36
CA ASP A 339 -19.37 4.46 13.19
C ASP A 339 -18.61 3.69 14.29
N ASP A 340 -18.66 4.22 15.51
CA ASP A 340 -18.03 3.59 16.68
C ASP A 340 -18.84 2.42 17.25
N GLY A 341 -20.06 2.20 16.75
CA GLY A 341 -20.98 1.17 17.20
C GLY A 341 -21.51 1.33 18.60
N ARG A 342 -21.23 2.45 19.25
CA ARG A 342 -21.67 2.79 20.61
C ARG A 342 -22.61 3.97 20.58
N SER A 343 -22.28 4.94 19.75
CA SER A 343 -23.08 6.10 19.43
C SER A 343 -24.16 5.73 18.42
N PHE A 344 -25.26 6.47 18.41
CA PHE A 344 -26.32 6.24 17.43
C PHE A 344 -25.84 6.67 16.04
N GLY A 345 -25.42 5.69 15.24
CA GLY A 345 -25.01 5.88 13.85
C GLY A 345 -23.68 6.61 13.67
N ARG A 346 -23.49 7.12 12.45
CA ARG A 346 -22.28 7.79 11.96
C ARG A 346 -21.98 9.08 12.72
N GLN A 347 -20.75 9.21 13.24
CA GLN A 347 -20.30 10.41 13.96
C GLN A 347 -19.18 11.12 13.20
N SER A 348 -19.27 12.45 13.10
CA SER A 348 -18.18 13.26 12.54
C SER A 348 -16.98 13.26 13.49
N CYS A 349 -15.83 12.81 12.98
CA CYS A 349 -14.57 12.80 13.68
C CYS A 349 -13.82 14.13 13.56
N GLY A 350 -14.26 15.02 12.67
CA GLY A 350 -13.71 16.35 12.43
C GLY A 350 -13.36 16.58 10.96
N LYS A 351 -12.87 17.80 10.69
CA LYS A 351 -12.68 18.34 9.34
C LYS A 351 -11.27 18.92 9.16
N VAL A 352 -10.80 18.94 7.91
CA VAL A 352 -9.60 19.67 7.47
C VAL A 352 -9.98 20.48 6.25
N ASP A 353 -9.85 21.80 6.35
CA ASP A 353 -10.19 22.77 5.31
C ASP A 353 -8.95 23.10 4.45
N ASP A 354 -8.36 22.07 3.85
CA ASP A 354 -7.26 22.23 2.89
C ASP A 354 -7.40 21.20 1.76
N GLU A 355 -7.78 21.70 0.58
CA GLU A 355 -7.97 20.95 -0.66
C GLU A 355 -6.77 20.05 -0.98
N ARG A 356 -5.56 20.52 -0.66
CA ARG A 356 -4.31 19.85 -1.00
C ARG A 356 -4.17 18.55 -0.22
N VAL A 357 -4.53 18.56 1.06
CA VAL A 357 -4.48 17.37 1.92
C VAL A 357 -5.43 16.31 1.39
N SER A 358 -6.67 16.69 1.11
CA SER A 358 -7.69 15.76 0.64
C SER A 358 -7.42 15.28 -0.79
N ARG A 359 -6.81 16.10 -1.65
CA ARG A 359 -6.43 15.72 -3.02
C ARG A 359 -5.35 14.65 -3.02
N LEU A 360 -4.26 14.89 -2.28
CA LEU A 360 -3.18 13.92 -2.14
C LEU A 360 -3.67 12.61 -1.49
N LEU A 361 -4.63 12.70 -0.56
CA LEU A 361 -5.28 11.53 0.03
C LEU A 361 -6.16 10.78 -0.99
N TRP A 362 -6.91 11.46 -1.86
CA TRP A 362 -7.72 10.81 -2.90
C TRP A 362 -6.86 10.09 -3.93
N LEU A 363 -5.77 10.75 -4.37
CA LEU A 363 -4.80 10.16 -5.30
C LEU A 363 -4.16 8.88 -4.76
N ASN A 364 -4.14 8.66 -3.44
CA ASN A 364 -3.71 7.39 -2.85
C ASN A 364 -4.47 6.18 -3.41
N TRP A 365 -5.73 6.32 -3.84
CA TRP A 365 -6.50 5.23 -4.46
C TRP A 365 -6.72 5.43 -5.96
N LEU A 366 -6.84 6.68 -6.42
CA LEU A 366 -7.26 6.97 -7.78
C LEU A 366 -6.14 6.81 -8.82
N ALA A 367 -4.91 7.24 -8.50
CA ALA A 367 -3.88 7.40 -9.54
C ALA A 367 -2.44 7.37 -9.01
N GLY A 368 -1.47 7.39 -9.92
CA GLY A 368 -0.05 7.41 -9.59
C GLY A 368 0.62 6.05 -9.67
N SER A 369 1.95 6.06 -9.54
CA SER A 369 2.79 4.85 -9.64
C SER A 369 2.60 3.87 -8.48
N LYS A 370 2.12 4.35 -7.33
CA LYS A 370 1.87 3.54 -6.13
C LYS A 370 0.51 3.91 -5.56
N VAL A 371 -0.48 3.06 -5.79
CA VAL A 371 -1.81 3.18 -5.18
C VAL A 371 -1.97 2.21 -4.00
N ALA A 372 -2.90 2.56 -3.12
CA ALA A 372 -3.30 1.78 -1.96
C ALA A 372 -3.97 0.44 -2.32
N SER A 373 -4.65 0.38 -3.46
CA SER A 373 -5.31 -0.82 -3.96
C SER A 373 -5.46 -0.74 -5.47
N GLU A 374 -4.75 -1.62 -6.17
CA GLU A 374 -4.86 -1.79 -7.63
C GLU A 374 -6.24 -2.29 -8.06
N ALA A 375 -6.83 -3.17 -7.24
CA ALA A 375 -8.18 -3.65 -7.43
C ALA A 375 -9.20 -2.51 -7.38
N ALA A 376 -9.06 -1.60 -6.41
CA ALA A 376 -9.93 -0.43 -6.31
C ALA A 376 -9.72 0.51 -7.50
N ARG A 377 -8.47 0.81 -7.88
CA ARG A 377 -8.16 1.67 -9.04
C ARG A 377 -8.83 1.15 -10.30
N THR A 378 -8.63 -0.14 -10.62
CA THR A 378 -9.20 -0.76 -11.83
C THR A 378 -10.72 -0.71 -11.81
N SER A 379 -11.35 -1.08 -10.69
CA SER A 379 -12.80 -1.03 -10.55
C SER A 379 -13.37 0.40 -10.65
N ILE A 380 -12.65 1.40 -10.12
CA ILE A 380 -13.07 2.80 -10.23
C ILE A 380 -12.99 3.27 -11.68
N ILE A 381 -11.92 2.93 -12.40
CA ILE A 381 -11.79 3.24 -13.82
C ILE A 381 -12.94 2.60 -14.59
N ASP A 382 -13.25 1.32 -14.36
CA ASP A 382 -14.37 0.64 -15.02
C ASP A 382 -15.72 1.33 -14.73
N GLY A 383 -15.97 1.75 -13.49
CA GLY A 383 -17.18 2.49 -13.14
C GLY A 383 -17.27 3.87 -13.77
N VAL A 384 -16.14 4.59 -13.87
CA VAL A 384 -16.06 5.86 -14.60
C VAL A 384 -16.34 5.64 -16.08
N MET A 385 -15.81 4.57 -16.67
CA MET A 385 -16.07 4.20 -18.07
C MET A 385 -17.56 3.89 -18.31
N GLU A 386 -18.22 3.19 -17.39
CA GLU A 386 -19.67 2.94 -17.45
C GLU A 386 -20.48 4.25 -17.46
N PHE A 387 -20.02 5.27 -16.74
CA PHE A 387 -20.69 6.57 -16.75
C PHE A 387 -20.50 7.31 -18.08
N VAL A 388 -19.29 7.40 -18.63
CA VAL A 388 -19.05 8.14 -19.89
C VAL A 388 -19.60 7.43 -21.14
N GLU A 389 -19.90 6.13 -21.04
CA GLU A 389 -20.61 5.37 -22.07
C GLU A 389 -22.04 5.84 -22.28
N ARG A 390 -22.64 6.47 -21.27
CA ARG A 390 -24.03 6.92 -21.31
C ARG A 390 -24.09 8.42 -21.56
N PRO A 391 -25.17 8.92 -22.21
CA PRO A 391 -25.40 10.35 -22.32
C PRO A 391 -25.42 11.01 -20.95
N VAL A 392 -24.84 12.21 -20.88
CA VAL A 392 -24.78 13.02 -19.65
C VAL A 392 -26.18 13.17 -19.03
N GLY A 393 -26.30 12.89 -17.74
CA GLY A 393 -27.56 13.05 -16.98
C GLY A 393 -28.48 11.83 -16.92
N THR A 394 -28.17 10.75 -17.65
CA THR A 394 -28.99 9.52 -17.64
C THR A 394 -28.83 8.68 -16.36
N VAL A 395 -27.71 8.80 -15.65
CA VAL A 395 -27.43 8.02 -14.43
C VAL A 395 -28.23 8.53 -13.24
N ALA A 396 -28.38 9.86 -13.10
CA ALA A 396 -29.18 10.44 -12.03
C ALA A 396 -30.68 10.07 -12.15
N ALA A 397 -31.17 9.81 -13.36
CA ALA A 397 -32.57 9.44 -13.61
C ALA A 397 -32.92 7.97 -13.24
N GLN A 398 -31.92 7.11 -12.96
CA GLN A 398 -32.15 5.71 -12.56
C GLN A 398 -32.00 5.47 -11.05
N VAL A 399 -31.43 6.43 -10.33
CA VAL A 399 -31.15 6.32 -8.88
C VAL A 399 -32.30 6.90 -8.03
N VAL A 400 -33.28 7.55 -8.67
CA VAL A 400 -34.48 8.12 -8.04
C VAL A 400 -35.67 7.19 -8.19
#